data_AF-X0VHN8-F1
#
_entry.id   AF-X0VHN8-F1
#
_cell.length_a   1.000
_cell.length_b   1.000
_cell.length_c   1.000
_cell.angle_alpha   90.00
_cell.angle_beta   90.00
_cell.angle_gamma   90.00
#
_symmetry.space_group_name_H-M   'P 1'
#
loop_
_entity.id
_entity.type
_entity.pdbx_description
1 polymer ?
#
loop_
_entity_poly.entity_id
_entity_poly.type
_entity_poly.pdbx_seq_one_letter_code
_entity_poly.pdbx_strand_id
1 'polypeptide(L)'
;YPEFPSSLEFLCSVHTNEPYYKDDKKLWKTPHKDVRTFWEYNAKDSAVCMDIWPILKEELVRDEYWKMYEDTMRLAHPIHWMMAKGLRVNTERLEKTKVEIGEKLEKVEKELIEVSDHEFNPNSPKQCINYFYIHKNIRPYTNRKTGRPTCDDGAMSRIIRRYNFPEARLVQEIRALRKLKGTYLEMGFDPDNYMRSSYSLRGTTSGRLSSSKTLRNTGMNAQNLDPRFKNFLVTDKEKDNAS
;
A
#
# COMPACT_ATOMS: atom_id res chain seq x y z
N TYR A 1 -1.84 23.70 -14.69
CA TYR A 1 -1.40 22.29 -14.88
C TYR A 1 -1.70 21.29 -13.77
N PRO A 2 -1.79 21.61 -12.45
CA PRO A 2 -2.07 20.58 -11.43
C PRO A 2 -3.50 20.02 -11.48
N GLU A 3 -4.40 20.69 -12.18
CA GLU A 3 -5.82 20.31 -12.28
C GLU A 3 -6.12 19.39 -13.46
N PHE A 4 -5.18 19.24 -14.39
CA PHE A 4 -5.36 18.39 -15.56
C PHE A 4 -4.72 17.00 -15.34
N PRO A 5 -5.32 15.93 -15.89
CA PRO A 5 -4.75 14.59 -15.81
C PRO A 5 -3.35 14.53 -16.44
N SER A 6 -2.43 13.82 -15.79
CA SER A 6 -1.09 13.57 -16.36
C SER A 6 -1.02 12.25 -17.13
N SER A 7 -2.14 11.72 -17.60
CA SER A 7 -2.18 10.46 -18.35
C SER A 7 -1.64 10.68 -19.76
N LEU A 8 -0.94 9.69 -20.31
CA LEU A 8 -0.44 9.76 -21.69
C LEU A 8 -1.59 9.95 -22.70
N GLU A 9 -2.78 9.42 -22.40
CA GLU A 9 -4.00 9.64 -23.16
C GLU A 9 -4.38 11.11 -23.27
N PHE A 10 -4.44 11.80 -22.13
CA PHE A 10 -4.76 13.23 -22.09
C PHE A 10 -3.66 14.04 -22.78
N LEU A 11 -2.39 13.76 -22.47
CA LEU A 11 -1.26 14.47 -23.07
C LEU A 11 -1.20 14.28 -24.59
N CYS A 12 -1.50 13.08 -25.10
CA CYS A 12 -1.62 12.82 -26.54
C CYS A 12 -2.71 13.69 -27.16
N SER A 13 -3.90 13.74 -26.56
CA SER A 13 -5.03 14.53 -27.10
C SER A 13 -4.79 16.04 -27.15
N VAL A 14 -3.88 16.54 -26.31
CA VAL A 14 -3.59 17.99 -26.19
C VAL A 14 -2.36 18.39 -27.00
N HIS A 15 -1.33 17.56 -27.01
CA HIS A 15 0.00 17.95 -27.50
C HIS A 15 0.39 17.27 -28.83
N THR A 16 -0.39 16.31 -29.35
CA THR A 16 -0.06 15.65 -30.62
C THR A 16 -1.26 15.61 -31.57
N ASN A 17 -0.97 15.47 -32.86
CA ASN A 17 -1.99 15.22 -33.91
C ASN A 17 -2.22 13.72 -34.15
N GLU A 18 -1.67 12.86 -33.29
CA GLU A 18 -1.80 11.40 -33.44
C GLU A 18 -3.28 11.01 -33.19
N PRO A 19 -3.91 10.25 -34.11
CA PRO A 19 -5.25 9.74 -33.89
C PRO A 19 -5.33 8.95 -32.58
N TYR A 20 -6.40 9.16 -31.82
CA TYR A 20 -6.60 8.48 -30.54
C TYR A 20 -6.54 6.95 -30.68
N TYR A 21 -5.52 6.33 -30.07
CA TYR A 21 -5.23 4.90 -30.18
C TYR A 21 -5.29 4.17 -28.82
N LYS A 22 -5.58 4.89 -27.73
CA LYS A 22 -5.49 4.31 -26.37
C LYS A 22 -6.53 3.21 -26.10
N ASP A 23 -7.62 3.21 -26.85
CA ASP A 23 -8.65 2.17 -26.79
C ASP A 23 -8.23 0.85 -27.45
N ASP A 24 -7.21 0.85 -28.31
CA ASP A 24 -6.71 -0.35 -29.00
C ASP A 24 -6.19 -1.39 -28.00
N LYS A 25 -5.75 -0.96 -26.81
CA LYS A 25 -5.38 -1.86 -25.70
C LYS A 25 -6.53 -2.76 -25.24
N LYS A 26 -7.79 -2.34 -25.42
CA LYS A 26 -8.97 -3.16 -25.05
C LYS A 26 -9.08 -4.39 -25.96
N LEU A 27 -8.62 -4.31 -27.20
CA LEU A 27 -8.65 -5.43 -28.16
C LEU A 27 -7.77 -6.60 -27.70
N TRP A 28 -6.65 -6.32 -27.02
CA TRP A 28 -5.81 -7.34 -26.39
C TRP A 28 -6.51 -8.11 -25.26
N LYS A 29 -7.54 -7.53 -24.63
CA LYS A 29 -8.30 -8.17 -23.55
C LYS A 29 -9.41 -9.09 -24.06
N THR A 30 -9.60 -9.18 -25.37
CA THR A 30 -10.60 -10.07 -25.99
C THR A 30 -10.09 -11.52 -26.07
N PRO A 31 -10.98 -12.52 -26.20
CA PRO A 31 -10.58 -13.92 -26.38
C PRO A 31 -9.69 -14.14 -27.61
N HIS A 32 -9.88 -13.35 -28.67
CA HIS A 32 -9.08 -13.37 -29.89
C HIS A 32 -8.01 -12.28 -29.82
N LYS A 33 -6.94 -12.57 -29.08
CA LYS A 33 -5.82 -11.65 -28.88
C LYS A 33 -5.16 -11.27 -30.21
N ASP A 34 -5.33 -10.02 -30.63
CA ASP A 34 -4.57 -9.46 -31.75
C ASP A 34 -3.20 -8.96 -31.26
N VAL A 35 -2.17 -9.77 -31.51
CA VAL A 35 -0.78 -9.47 -31.14
C VAL A 35 -0.26 -8.27 -31.92
N ARG A 36 -0.64 -8.13 -33.20
CA ARG A 36 -0.14 -7.07 -34.07
C ARG A 36 -0.66 -5.72 -33.59
N THR A 37 -1.96 -5.60 -33.36
CA THR A 37 -2.55 -4.37 -32.80
C THR A 37 -1.96 -4.03 -31.43
N PHE A 38 -1.67 -5.04 -30.60
CA PHE A 38 -1.02 -4.81 -29.32
C PHE A 38 0.41 -4.24 -29.49
N TRP A 39 1.20 -4.76 -30.42
CA TRP A 39 2.54 -4.22 -30.70
C TRP A 39 2.48 -2.82 -31.29
N GLU A 40 1.57 -2.57 -32.24
CA GLU A 40 1.34 -1.24 -32.80
C GLU A 40 0.94 -0.23 -31.69
N TYR A 41 0.04 -0.62 -30.79
CA TYR A 41 -0.31 0.18 -29.60
C TYR A 41 0.91 0.52 -28.73
N ASN A 42 1.79 -0.45 -28.44
CA ASN A 42 2.98 -0.19 -27.61
C ASN A 42 4.03 0.68 -28.33
N ALA A 43 4.17 0.51 -29.65
CA ALA A 43 5.03 1.35 -30.47
C ALA A 43 4.53 2.80 -30.47
N LYS A 44 3.22 3.02 -30.64
CA LYS A 44 2.58 4.34 -30.54
C LYS A 44 2.75 4.95 -29.16
N ASP A 45 2.55 4.19 -28.08
CA ASP A 45 2.79 4.66 -26.69
C ASP A 45 4.22 5.20 -26.52
N SER A 46 5.20 4.54 -27.15
CA SER A 46 6.61 4.94 -27.09
C SER A 46 6.91 6.17 -27.96
N ALA A 47 6.43 6.19 -29.20
CA ALA A 47 6.65 7.29 -30.15
C ALA A 47 6.00 8.59 -29.67
N VAL A 48 4.72 8.53 -29.27
CA VAL A 48 3.97 9.69 -28.79
C VAL A 48 4.58 10.26 -27.50
N CYS A 49 5.09 9.42 -26.61
CA CYS A 49 5.81 9.89 -25.42
C CYS A 49 7.05 10.71 -25.80
N MET A 50 7.79 10.27 -26.83
CA MET A 50 8.97 10.96 -27.34
C MET A 50 8.61 12.29 -28.00
N ASP A 51 7.50 12.35 -28.75
CA ASP A 51 7.02 13.56 -29.41
C ASP A 51 6.52 14.62 -28.41
N ILE A 52 5.87 14.18 -27.32
CA ILE A 52 5.35 15.07 -26.26
C ILE A 52 6.49 15.67 -25.41
N TRP A 53 7.58 14.93 -25.23
CA TRP A 53 8.68 15.33 -24.34
C TRP A 53 9.26 16.74 -24.62
N PRO A 54 9.64 17.12 -25.85
CA PRO A 54 10.17 18.46 -26.12
C PRO A 54 9.17 19.56 -25.75
N ILE A 55 7.87 19.36 -26.00
CA ILE A 55 6.81 20.31 -25.66
C ILE A 55 6.74 20.49 -24.13
N LEU A 56 6.67 19.40 -23.37
CA LEU A 56 6.65 19.47 -21.90
C LEU A 56 7.93 20.08 -21.34
N LYS A 57 9.09 19.81 -21.95
CA LYS A 57 10.35 20.41 -21.53
C LYS A 57 10.33 21.93 -21.69
N GLU A 58 9.84 22.44 -22.82
CA GLU A 58 9.69 23.88 -23.04
C GLU A 58 8.75 24.52 -22.02
N GLU A 59 7.61 23.88 -21.74
CA GLU A 59 6.67 24.35 -20.71
C GLU A 59 7.33 24.36 -19.30
N LEU A 60 8.05 23.31 -18.94
CA LEU A 60 8.77 23.24 -17.66
C LEU A 60 9.83 24.34 -17.51
N VAL A 61 10.51 24.70 -18.61
CA VAL A 61 11.50 25.80 -18.59
C VAL A 61 10.79 27.15 -18.49
N ARG A 62 9.77 27.38 -19.32
CA ARG A 62 8.99 28.62 -19.35
C ARG A 62 8.32 28.92 -18.01
N ASP A 63 7.78 27.88 -17.36
CA ASP A 63 7.05 28.00 -16.10
C ASP A 63 7.96 27.80 -14.87
N GLU A 64 9.29 27.85 -15.05
CA GLU A 64 10.33 27.80 -14.01
C GLU A 64 10.36 26.51 -13.15
N TYR A 65 9.80 25.40 -13.65
CA TYR A 65 9.79 24.09 -12.99
C TYR A 65 10.96 23.18 -13.37
N TRP A 66 11.81 23.58 -14.32
CA TRP A 66 12.93 22.75 -14.81
C TRP A 66 13.84 22.24 -13.69
N LYS A 67 14.20 23.12 -12.74
CA LYS A 67 15.08 22.77 -11.63
C LYS A 67 14.47 21.68 -10.72
N MET A 68 13.18 21.78 -10.43
CA MET A 68 12.45 20.78 -9.64
C MET A 68 12.39 19.43 -10.38
N TYR A 69 12.17 19.45 -11.70
CA TYR A 69 12.21 18.27 -12.54
C TYR A 69 13.58 17.58 -12.47
N GLU A 70 14.67 18.34 -12.67
CA GLU A 70 16.03 17.80 -12.60
C GLU A 70 16.33 17.18 -11.24
N ASP A 71 16.01 17.87 -10.14
CA ASP A 71 16.23 17.37 -8.79
C ASP A 71 15.42 16.10 -8.51
N THR A 72 14.21 16.00 -9.04
CA THR A 72 13.39 14.77 -8.97
C THR A 72 14.00 13.64 -9.79
N MET A 73 14.47 13.92 -11.02
CA MET A 73 15.04 12.91 -11.90
C MET A 73 16.39 12.38 -11.42
N ARG A 74 17.17 13.17 -10.67
CA ARG A 74 18.39 12.70 -10.00
C ARG A 74 18.12 11.53 -9.03
N LEU A 75 16.91 11.46 -8.47
CA LEU A 75 16.50 10.37 -7.59
C LEU A 75 16.08 9.11 -8.36
N ALA A 76 15.87 9.18 -9.68
CA ALA A 76 15.42 8.03 -10.46
C ALA A 76 16.41 6.86 -10.36
N HIS A 77 17.70 7.10 -10.62
CA HIS A 77 18.71 6.04 -10.56
C HIS A 77 18.80 5.35 -9.18
N PRO A 78 19.02 6.07 -8.05
CA PRO A 78 19.12 5.41 -6.74
C PRO A 78 17.84 4.67 -6.36
N ILE A 79 16.65 5.18 -6.72
CA ILE A 79 15.39 4.48 -6.44
C ILE A 79 15.24 3.20 -7.26
N HIS A 80 15.60 3.22 -8.55
CA HIS A 80 15.61 2.00 -9.37
C HIS A 80 16.59 0.97 -8.82
N TRP A 81 17.76 1.40 -8.37
CA TRP A 81 18.72 0.52 -7.70
C TRP A 81 18.13 -0.09 -6.41
N MET A 82 17.49 0.71 -5.56
CA MET A 82 16.81 0.23 -4.36
C MET A 82 15.69 -0.77 -4.68
N MET A 83 14.88 -0.50 -5.71
CA MET A 83 13.83 -1.40 -6.19
C MET A 83 14.39 -2.74 -6.65
N ALA A 84 15.49 -2.72 -7.42
CA ALA A 84 16.12 -3.92 -7.95
C ALA A 84 16.85 -4.72 -6.87
N LYS A 85 17.52 -4.05 -5.93
CA LYS A 85 18.26 -4.71 -4.85
C LYS A 85 17.32 -5.35 -3.83
N GLY A 86 16.29 -4.63 -3.38
CA GLY A 86 15.35 -5.11 -2.38
C GLY A 86 15.96 -5.30 -0.99
N LEU A 87 15.18 -5.90 -0.08
CA LEU A 87 15.60 -6.24 1.28
C LEU A 87 15.47 -7.74 1.49
N ARG A 88 16.54 -8.39 1.98
CA ARG A 88 16.51 -9.83 2.26
C ARG A 88 15.68 -10.11 3.51
N VAL A 89 14.84 -11.15 3.45
CA VAL A 89 13.93 -11.53 4.53
C VAL A 89 14.22 -12.96 4.98
N ASN A 90 14.21 -13.17 6.30
CA ASN A 90 14.22 -14.50 6.89
C ASN A 90 12.80 -15.08 6.89
N THR A 91 12.48 -15.84 5.83
CA THR A 91 11.16 -16.44 5.62
C THR A 91 10.83 -17.54 6.64
N GLU A 92 11.82 -18.29 7.12
CA GLU A 92 11.61 -19.30 8.17
C GLU A 92 11.16 -18.68 9.48
N ARG A 93 11.81 -17.59 9.91
CA ARG A 93 11.42 -16.86 11.13
C ARG A 93 10.04 -16.25 10.98
N LEU A 94 9.74 -15.73 9.78
CA LEU A 94 8.45 -15.15 9.46
C LEU A 94 7.32 -16.18 9.56
N GLU A 95 7.52 -17.39 9.02
CA GLU A 95 6.53 -18.46 9.09
C GLU A 95 6.32 -18.94 10.53
N LYS A 96 7.40 -19.09 11.32
CA LYS A 96 7.28 -19.41 12.76
C LYS A 96 6.45 -18.37 13.49
N THR A 97 6.75 -17.08 13.31
CA THR A 97 5.97 -16.01 13.94
C THR A 97 4.53 -15.95 13.44
N LYS A 98 4.26 -16.33 12.19
CA LYS A 98 2.89 -16.43 11.65
C LYS A 98 2.07 -17.47 12.39
N VAL A 99 2.66 -18.63 12.70
CA VAL A 99 2.02 -19.68 13.52
C VAL A 99 1.76 -19.17 14.93
N GLU A 100 2.77 -18.62 15.61
CA GLU A 100 2.66 -18.08 16.98
C GLU A 100 1.57 -17.00 17.09
N ILE A 101 1.50 -16.09 16.11
CA ILE A 101 0.48 -15.04 16.07
C ILE A 101 -0.90 -15.63 15.77
N GLY A 102 -0.99 -16.68 14.97
CA GLY A 102 -2.22 -17.43 14.74
C GLY A 102 -2.79 -18.03 16.03
N GLU A 103 -1.96 -18.77 16.76
CA GLU A 103 -2.33 -19.37 18.05
C GLU A 103 -2.74 -18.31 19.08
N LYS A 104 -1.97 -17.21 19.15
CA LYS A 104 -2.30 -16.09 20.03
C LYS A 104 -3.63 -15.45 19.65
N LEU A 105 -3.90 -15.28 18.36
CA LEU A 105 -5.14 -14.71 17.88
C LEU A 105 -6.34 -15.58 18.27
N GLU A 106 -6.25 -16.90 18.09
CA GLU A 106 -7.30 -17.84 18.50
C GLU A 106 -7.57 -17.77 20.01
N LYS A 107 -6.51 -17.68 20.82
CA LYS A 107 -6.64 -17.54 22.27
C LYS A 107 -7.38 -16.25 22.66
N VAL A 108 -6.99 -15.11 22.10
CA VAL A 108 -7.61 -13.81 22.40
C VAL A 108 -9.04 -13.74 21.88
N GLU A 109 -9.35 -14.38 20.75
CA GLU A 109 -10.72 -14.48 20.23
C GLU A 109 -11.62 -15.32 21.15
N LYS A 110 -11.11 -16.43 21.71
CA LYS A 110 -11.82 -17.19 22.74
C LYS A 110 -12.04 -16.38 24.01
N GLU A 111 -11.00 -15.70 24.50
CA GLU A 111 -11.11 -14.82 25.67
C GLU A 111 -12.15 -13.72 25.44
N LEU A 112 -12.22 -13.14 24.23
CA LEU A 112 -13.23 -12.14 23.88
C LEU A 112 -14.64 -12.72 24.00
N ILE A 113 -14.88 -13.93 23.51
CA ILE A 113 -16.18 -14.60 23.60
C ILE A 113 -16.54 -14.87 25.08
N GLU A 114 -15.58 -15.30 25.89
CA GLU A 114 -15.80 -15.61 27.31
C GLU A 114 -16.14 -14.36 28.15
N VAL A 115 -15.50 -13.22 27.89
CA VAL A 115 -15.75 -11.98 28.65
C VAL A 115 -16.91 -11.16 28.09
N SER A 116 -17.30 -11.40 26.84
CA SER A 116 -18.43 -10.70 26.21
C SER A 116 -19.73 -11.42 26.52
N ASP A 117 -20.76 -10.66 26.88
CA ASP A 117 -22.13 -11.15 27.09
C ASP A 117 -22.91 -11.33 25.78
N HIS A 118 -22.26 -11.06 24.65
CA HIS A 118 -22.84 -11.16 23.32
C HIS A 118 -21.76 -11.42 22.28
N GLU A 119 -22.04 -12.28 21.30
CA GLU A 119 -21.12 -12.55 20.19
C GLU A 119 -21.15 -11.42 19.17
N PHE A 120 -19.96 -10.94 18.78
CA PHE A 120 -19.81 -9.97 17.70
C PHE A 120 -18.46 -10.12 17.01
N ASN A 121 -18.37 -9.70 15.75
CA ASN A 121 -17.11 -9.68 15.02
C ASN A 121 -16.29 -8.43 15.43
N PRO A 122 -15.13 -8.60 16.08
CA PRO A 122 -14.28 -7.48 16.52
C PRO A 122 -13.77 -6.62 15.35
N ASN A 123 -13.76 -7.16 14.12
CA ASN A 123 -13.32 -6.44 12.93
C ASN A 123 -14.42 -5.67 12.22
N SER A 124 -15.69 -5.88 12.60
CA SER A 124 -16.82 -5.15 12.04
C SER A 124 -17.08 -3.90 12.88
N PRO A 125 -16.79 -2.68 12.36
CA PRO A 125 -17.01 -1.47 13.14
C PRO A 125 -18.48 -1.31 13.55
N LYS A 126 -19.40 -1.69 12.66
CA LYS A 126 -20.84 -1.63 12.92
C LYS A 126 -21.25 -2.51 14.11
N GLN A 127 -20.73 -3.74 14.18
CA GLN A 127 -21.07 -4.64 15.28
C GLN A 127 -20.42 -4.21 16.59
N CYS A 128 -19.17 -3.71 16.56
CA CYS A 128 -18.54 -3.13 17.75
C CYS A 128 -19.30 -1.90 18.26
N ILE A 129 -19.73 -1.00 17.37
CA ILE A 129 -20.56 0.17 17.72
C ILE A 129 -21.87 -0.29 18.38
N ASN A 130 -22.55 -1.28 17.80
CA ASN A 130 -23.77 -1.83 18.37
C ASN A 130 -23.51 -2.42 19.77
N TYR A 131 -22.50 -3.27 19.91
CA TYR A 131 -22.14 -3.90 21.17
C TYR A 131 -21.81 -2.86 22.26
N PHE A 132 -20.87 -1.95 22.03
CA PHE A 132 -20.44 -1.02 23.07
C PHE A 132 -21.48 0.05 23.38
N TYR A 133 -22.10 0.65 22.35
CA TYR A 133 -22.96 1.82 22.58
C TYR A 133 -24.43 1.48 22.79
N ILE A 134 -24.92 0.38 22.22
CA ILE A 134 -26.32 -0.02 22.34
C ILE A 134 -26.45 -1.10 23.41
N HIS A 135 -25.72 -2.22 23.31
CA HIS A 135 -25.83 -3.32 24.28
C HIS A 135 -25.24 -2.96 25.65
N LYS A 136 -24.00 -2.46 25.72
CA LYS A 136 -23.40 -1.98 26.98
C LYS A 136 -23.89 -0.59 27.40
N ASN A 137 -24.75 0.04 26.59
CA ASN A 137 -25.42 1.30 26.87
C ASN A 137 -24.48 2.43 27.33
N ILE A 138 -23.32 2.58 26.68
CA ILE A 138 -22.40 3.71 26.96
C ILE A 138 -22.55 4.82 25.94
N ARG A 139 -22.20 6.06 26.34
CA ARG A 139 -22.28 7.23 25.46
C ARG A 139 -21.37 7.05 24.23
N PRO A 140 -21.90 7.19 22.99
CA PRO A 140 -21.12 7.06 21.77
C PRO A 140 -19.98 8.06 21.68
N TYR A 141 -18.79 7.59 21.29
CA TYR A 141 -17.74 8.45 20.78
C TYR A 141 -17.94 8.65 19.28
N THR A 142 -17.77 9.88 18.81
CA THR A 142 -17.94 10.24 17.39
C THR A 142 -16.61 10.59 16.74
N ASN A 143 -16.53 10.34 15.44
CA ASN A 143 -15.42 10.80 14.61
C ASN A 143 -15.56 12.31 14.39
N ARG A 144 -14.49 13.08 14.65
CA ARG A 144 -14.52 14.55 14.52
C ARG A 144 -14.82 15.04 13.10
N LYS A 145 -14.44 14.29 12.06
CA LYS A 145 -14.62 14.69 10.66
C LYS A 145 -16.02 14.39 10.14
N THR A 146 -16.57 13.22 10.51
CA THR A 146 -17.85 12.74 9.95
C THR A 146 -19.02 12.92 10.90
N GLY A 147 -18.77 13.22 12.18
CA GLY A 147 -19.80 13.31 13.23
C GLY A 147 -20.45 11.97 13.61
N ARG A 148 -20.12 10.88 12.91
CA ARG A 148 -20.73 9.56 13.11
C ARG A 148 -20.08 8.82 14.29
N PRO A 149 -20.82 7.94 15.00
CA PRO A 149 -20.24 7.04 15.98
C PRO A 149 -19.07 6.23 15.40
N THR A 150 -18.00 6.09 16.18
CA THR A 150 -16.79 5.36 15.80
C THR A 150 -16.40 4.38 16.89
N CYS A 151 -15.74 3.30 16.50
CA CYS A 151 -15.15 2.31 17.39
C CYS A 151 -13.67 2.08 17.01
N ASP A 152 -13.00 3.12 16.50
CA ASP A 152 -11.56 3.09 16.22
C ASP A 152 -10.72 2.91 17.50
N ASP A 153 -9.41 2.72 17.33
CA ASP A 153 -8.52 2.48 18.47
C ASP A 153 -8.54 3.63 19.48
N GLY A 154 -8.70 4.88 19.02
CA GLY A 154 -8.83 6.03 19.93
C GLY A 154 -10.12 6.03 20.73
N ALA A 155 -11.24 5.58 20.15
CA ALA A 155 -12.49 5.37 20.87
C ALA A 155 -12.37 4.20 21.85
N MET A 156 -11.80 3.07 21.42
CA MET A 156 -11.58 1.90 22.28
C MET A 156 -10.72 2.22 23.50
N SER A 157 -9.60 2.93 23.33
CA SER A 157 -8.76 3.35 24.46
C SER A 157 -9.49 4.29 25.42
N ARG A 158 -10.41 5.13 24.94
CA ARG A 158 -11.28 5.94 25.79
C ARG A 158 -12.33 5.12 26.52
N ILE A 159 -12.88 4.08 25.89
CA ILE A 159 -13.80 3.13 26.53
C ILE A 159 -13.07 2.40 27.66
N ILE A 160 -11.87 1.86 27.40
CA ILE A 160 -11.03 1.19 28.39
C ILE A 160 -10.76 2.11 29.58
N ARG A 161 -10.29 3.35 29.32
CA ARG A 161 -9.94 4.29 30.40
C ARG A 161 -11.14 4.70 31.26
N ARG A 162 -12.34 4.80 30.67
CA ARG A 162 -13.52 5.34 31.36
C ARG A 162 -14.38 4.27 32.03
N TYR A 163 -14.54 3.12 31.38
CA TYR A 163 -15.47 2.07 31.78
C TYR A 163 -14.77 0.77 32.18
N ASN A 164 -13.47 0.64 31.92
CA ASN A 164 -12.66 -0.54 32.25
C ASN A 164 -13.20 -1.85 31.65
N PHE A 165 -13.77 -1.79 30.45
CA PHE A 165 -14.27 -2.96 29.73
C PHE A 165 -13.13 -3.78 29.12
N PRO A 166 -12.89 -5.03 29.59
CA PRO A 166 -11.80 -5.86 29.09
C PRO A 166 -11.96 -6.21 27.61
N GLU A 167 -13.19 -6.38 27.12
CA GLU A 167 -13.47 -6.71 25.73
C GLU A 167 -13.01 -5.60 24.76
N ALA A 168 -12.98 -4.33 25.17
CA ALA A 168 -12.47 -3.24 24.34
C ALA A 168 -10.95 -3.39 24.10
N ARG A 169 -10.21 -3.86 25.12
CA ARG A 169 -8.78 -4.16 25.01
C ARG A 169 -8.56 -5.36 24.09
N LEU A 170 -9.34 -6.43 24.26
CA LEU A 170 -9.26 -7.63 23.43
C LEU A 170 -9.58 -7.31 21.96
N VAL A 171 -10.58 -6.47 21.68
CA VAL A 171 -10.88 -5.99 20.32
C VAL A 171 -9.69 -5.26 19.69
N GLN A 172 -9.02 -4.36 20.43
CA GLN A 172 -7.81 -3.69 19.94
C GLN A 172 -6.69 -4.68 19.65
N GLU A 173 -6.46 -5.64 20.56
CA GLU A 173 -5.43 -6.66 20.40
C GLU A 173 -5.72 -7.56 19.19
N ILE A 174 -6.94 -8.03 19.02
CA ILE A 174 -7.37 -8.84 17.86
C ILE A 174 -7.14 -8.10 16.56
N ARG A 175 -7.53 -6.82 16.48
CA ARG A 175 -7.33 -6.00 15.28
C ARG A 175 -5.84 -5.79 14.98
N ALA A 176 -5.04 -5.54 16.01
CA ALA A 176 -3.59 -5.40 15.86
C ALA A 176 -2.94 -6.70 15.38
N LEU A 177 -3.31 -7.86 15.96
CA LEU A 177 -2.81 -9.18 15.57
C LEU A 177 -3.25 -9.57 14.16
N ARG A 178 -4.52 -9.36 13.80
CA ARG A 178 -5.03 -9.62 12.44
C ARG A 178 -4.35 -8.74 11.41
N LYS A 179 -4.15 -7.45 11.71
CA LYS A 179 -3.37 -6.56 10.84
C LYS A 179 -1.94 -7.05 10.71
N LEU A 180 -1.32 -7.47 11.81
CA LEU A 180 0.04 -8.00 11.81
C LEU A 180 0.17 -9.23 10.89
N LYS A 181 -0.74 -10.20 11.08
CA LYS A 181 -0.81 -11.43 10.30
C LYS A 181 -1.07 -11.16 8.83
N GLY A 182 -2.18 -10.51 8.49
CA GLY A 182 -2.62 -10.36 7.09
C GLY A 182 -1.85 -9.31 6.29
N THR A 183 -1.37 -8.23 6.92
CA THR A 183 -0.69 -7.14 6.18
C THR A 183 0.81 -7.37 6.05
N TYR A 184 1.46 -7.95 7.07
CA TYR A 184 2.92 -8.04 7.10
C TYR A 184 3.44 -9.48 7.03
N LEU A 185 2.76 -10.46 7.64
CA LEU A 185 3.21 -11.85 7.62
C LEU A 185 2.68 -12.65 6.40
N GLU A 186 1.75 -12.10 5.63
CA GLU A 186 1.23 -12.71 4.39
C GLU A 186 1.68 -11.98 3.12
N MET A 187 2.71 -11.14 3.23
CA MET A 187 3.22 -10.43 2.06
C MET A 187 3.96 -11.37 1.10
N GLY A 188 3.83 -11.11 -0.20
CA GLY A 188 4.55 -11.84 -1.22
C GLY A 188 6.01 -11.42 -1.28
N PHE A 189 6.92 -12.40 -1.39
CA PHE A 189 8.34 -12.19 -1.63
C PHE A 189 8.72 -12.66 -3.03
N ASP A 190 9.82 -12.13 -3.54
CA ASP A 190 10.41 -12.67 -4.76
C ASP A 190 11.03 -14.05 -4.49
N PRO A 191 11.26 -14.90 -5.53
CA PRO A 191 11.76 -16.26 -5.36
C PRO A 191 13.10 -16.39 -4.64
N ASP A 192 13.87 -15.31 -4.58
CA ASP A 192 15.15 -15.21 -3.88
C ASP A 192 15.02 -14.80 -2.40
N ASN A 193 13.80 -14.75 -1.86
CA ASN A 193 13.47 -14.31 -0.50
C ASN A 193 13.78 -12.82 -0.23
N TYR A 194 13.73 -12.00 -1.27
CA TYR A 194 13.81 -10.55 -1.12
C TYR A 194 12.42 -9.91 -1.17
N MET A 195 12.23 -8.93 -0.31
CA MET A 195 11.15 -7.97 -0.36
C MET A 195 11.54 -6.84 -1.30
N ARG A 196 10.95 -6.82 -2.49
CA ARG A 196 11.03 -5.71 -3.44
C ARG A 196 9.69 -5.00 -3.48
N SER A 197 9.69 -3.67 -3.49
CA SER A 197 8.48 -2.85 -3.60
C SER A 197 8.68 -1.84 -4.72
N SER A 198 7.62 -1.49 -5.42
CA SER A 198 7.67 -0.41 -6.42
C SER A 198 7.63 0.93 -5.71
N TYR A 199 8.51 1.86 -6.10
CA TYR A 199 8.55 3.22 -5.59
C TYR A 199 8.21 4.21 -6.70
N SER A 200 7.33 5.16 -6.39
CA SER A 200 6.97 6.26 -7.29
C SER A 200 7.59 7.56 -6.82
N LEU A 201 8.33 8.22 -7.72
CA LEU A 201 8.87 9.57 -7.55
C LEU A 201 7.76 10.62 -7.44
N ARG A 202 6.68 10.43 -8.21
CA ARG A 202 5.51 11.32 -8.26
C ARG A 202 4.36 10.73 -7.43
N GLY A 203 4.68 10.27 -6.23
CA GLY A 203 3.78 9.47 -5.41
C GLY A 203 2.74 10.28 -4.63
N THR A 204 3.07 11.51 -4.22
CA THR A 204 2.20 12.35 -3.37
C THR A 204 2.25 13.81 -3.81
N THR A 205 1.18 14.56 -3.55
CA THR A 205 1.13 16.01 -3.75
C THR A 205 2.19 16.78 -2.95
N SER A 206 2.70 16.17 -1.88
CA SER A 206 3.75 16.73 -1.02
C SER A 206 5.18 16.49 -1.53
N GLY A 207 5.36 15.83 -2.68
CA GLY A 207 6.69 15.48 -3.20
C GLY A 207 7.38 14.30 -2.50
N ARG A 208 6.72 13.65 -1.54
CA ARG A 208 7.21 12.41 -0.91
C ARG A 208 7.04 11.23 -1.85
N LEU A 209 8.00 10.30 -1.80
CA LEU A 209 7.90 9.00 -2.44
C LEU A 209 6.65 8.26 -1.96
N SER A 210 6.10 7.39 -2.80
CA SER A 210 5.13 6.38 -2.39
C SER A 210 5.64 4.99 -2.75
N SER A 211 5.21 3.98 -2.00
CA SER A 211 5.58 2.58 -2.25
C SER A 211 4.36 1.68 -2.39
N SER A 212 4.43 0.69 -3.27
CA SER A 212 3.37 -0.27 -3.57
C SER A 212 3.92 -1.65 -3.88
N LYS A 213 3.01 -2.61 -4.08
CA LYS A 213 3.36 -3.92 -4.63
C LYS A 213 4.01 -3.77 -6.01
N THR A 214 4.89 -4.71 -6.33
CA THR A 214 5.49 -4.85 -7.66
C THR A 214 4.47 -5.40 -8.66
N LEU A 215 4.84 -5.40 -9.95
CA LEU A 215 4.06 -6.07 -11.01
C LEU A 215 3.89 -7.58 -10.77
N ARG A 216 4.76 -8.20 -9.97
CA ARG A 216 4.68 -9.61 -9.58
C ARG A 216 3.83 -9.83 -8.33
N ASN A 217 3.12 -8.80 -7.85
CA ASN A 217 2.36 -8.80 -6.60
C ASN A 217 3.21 -9.05 -5.33
N THR A 218 4.52 -8.84 -5.41
CA THR A 218 5.45 -8.93 -4.27
C THR A 218 5.67 -7.57 -3.61
N GLY A 219 6.16 -7.59 -2.37
CA GLY A 219 6.34 -6.37 -1.57
C GLY A 219 5.04 -5.77 -1.05
N MET A 220 5.11 -4.52 -0.61
CA MET A 220 3.96 -3.79 -0.08
C MET A 220 4.22 -2.29 -0.01
N ASN A 221 3.29 -1.54 0.57
CA ASN A 221 3.58 -0.18 1.00
C ASN A 221 4.49 -0.20 2.24
N ALA A 222 5.80 -0.02 2.01
CA ALA A 222 6.83 -0.01 3.03
C ALA A 222 6.66 1.11 4.08
N GLN A 223 5.90 2.17 3.78
CA GLN A 223 5.63 3.27 4.72
C GLN A 223 4.75 2.83 5.90
N ASN A 224 3.94 1.80 5.68
CA ASN A 224 3.04 1.27 6.70
C ASN A 224 3.62 0.05 7.41
N LEU A 225 4.88 -0.31 7.15
CA LEU A 225 5.50 -1.51 7.70
C LEU A 225 5.55 -1.43 9.23
N ASP A 226 5.06 -2.46 9.92
CA ASP A 226 5.12 -2.51 11.38
C ASP A 226 6.59 -2.53 11.85
N PRO A 227 6.96 -1.78 12.90
CA PRO A 227 8.32 -1.77 13.43
C PRO A 227 8.87 -3.16 13.76
N ARG A 228 8.00 -4.10 14.17
CA ARG A 228 8.39 -5.50 14.46
C ARG A 228 8.90 -6.22 13.23
N PHE A 229 8.52 -5.80 12.03
CA PHE A 229 8.96 -6.42 10.78
C PHE A 229 10.49 -6.31 10.59
N LYS A 230 11.12 -5.30 11.20
CA LYS A 230 12.59 -5.16 11.20
C LYS A 230 13.30 -6.41 11.70
N ASN A 231 12.66 -7.21 12.57
CA ASN A 231 13.22 -8.45 13.09
C ASN A 231 13.32 -9.58 12.06
N PHE A 232 12.61 -9.47 10.93
CA PHE A 232 12.67 -10.43 9.83
C PHE A 232 13.64 -10.01 8.73
N LEU A 233 14.04 -8.74 8.72
CA LEU A 233 15.05 -8.25 7.79
C LEU A 233 16.41 -8.81 8.20
N VAL A 234 17.13 -9.37 7.24
CA VAL A 234 18.49 -9.86 7.44
C VAL A 234 19.43 -9.10 6.52
N THR A 235 20.63 -8.84 7.01
CA THR A 235 21.67 -8.30 6.14
C THR A 235 22.11 -9.39 5.17
N ASP A 236 22.51 -8.97 3.98
CA ASP A 236 23.36 -9.80 3.14
C ASP A 236 24.67 -9.95 3.93
N LYS A 237 24.88 -11.07 4.64
CA LYS A 237 26.19 -11.37 5.23
C LYS A 237 27.22 -11.18 4.11
N GLU A 238 28.23 -10.37 4.39
CA GLU A 238 29.28 -10.07 3.44
C GLU A 238 29.90 -11.36 2.89
N LYS A 239 30.28 -11.28 1.62
CA LYS A 239 31.30 -12.11 0.98
C LYS A 239 32.70 -11.88 1.62
N ASP A 240 32.80 -11.68 2.93
CA ASP A 240 34.03 -11.27 3.62
C ASP A 240 34.76 -12.44 4.30
N ASN A 241 34.71 -13.63 3.69
CA ASN A 241 35.60 -14.74 4.03
C ASN A 241 36.01 -15.54 2.77
N ALA A 242 36.24 -14.85 1.65
CA ALA A 242 36.86 -15.42 0.47
C ALA A 242 37.69 -14.35 -0.25
N SER A 243 38.84 -14.04 0.33
CA SER A 243 39.99 -13.38 -0.30
C SER A 243 41.24 -13.93 0.38
#